data_AF-F9HEA3-F1
#
_entry.id   AF-F9HEA3-F1
#
_cell.length_a   1.000
_cell.length_b   1.000
_cell.length_c   1.000
_cell.angle_alpha   90.00
_cell.angle_beta   90.00
_cell.angle_gamma   90.00
#
_symmetry.space_group_name_H-M   'P 1'
#
loop_
_entity.id
_entity.type
_entity.pdbx_description
1 polymer ?
#
loop_
_entity_poly.entity_id
_entity_poly.type
_entity_poly.pdbx_seq_one_letter_code
_entity_poly.pdbx_strand_id
1 'polypeptide(L)'
;MIILELYQNNYSKDLVAFDSIEDGKTFVAQIPGYTLETEDGFEVEYFNPTNLPDYMEIIYNGNIVPFSKFMFDSKEDVDIIWKEISNLSEPNEKVIEGYSKIDAYVVNNHEVKAYVETRETNYRKAKDFLESLGYETDRSFFGSEDGEAILYRKKGSEDWHFLCHLDPMFVEIEDVEGYVKEEVGEIQ
;
A
#
# COMPACT_ATOMS: atom_id res chain seq x y z
N MET A 1 -8.06 0.27 15.94
CA MET A 1 -8.34 1.72 16.08
C MET A 1 -8.50 2.30 14.70
N ILE A 2 -9.19 3.42 14.57
CA ILE A 2 -9.39 4.11 13.30
C ILE A 2 -8.95 5.55 13.46
N ILE A 3 -8.13 6.03 12.53
CA ILE A 3 -7.69 7.42 12.43
C ILE A 3 -8.61 8.15 11.46
N LEU A 4 -9.09 9.32 11.88
CA LEU A 4 -9.71 10.29 11.00
C LEU A 4 -8.60 11.14 10.34
N GLU A 5 -8.48 11.04 9.03
CA GLU A 5 -7.70 11.98 8.22
C GLU A 5 -8.63 12.98 7.55
N LEU A 6 -8.23 14.25 7.57
CA LEU A 6 -8.80 15.30 6.73
C LEU A 6 -7.91 15.48 5.50
N TYR A 7 -8.50 15.37 4.31
CA TYR A 7 -7.79 15.53 3.05
C TYR A 7 -8.41 16.65 2.21
N GLN A 8 -7.57 17.54 1.67
CA GLN A 8 -8.02 18.60 0.78
C GLN A 8 -6.90 19.00 -0.17
N ASN A 9 -7.17 19.01 -1.48
CA ASN A 9 -6.20 19.27 -2.56
C ASN A 9 -5.01 18.31 -2.57
N ASN A 10 -3.98 18.63 -1.79
CA ASN A 10 -2.76 17.84 -1.55
C ASN A 10 -2.29 17.98 -0.10
N TYR A 11 -3.10 18.60 0.76
CA TYR A 11 -2.87 18.67 2.18
C TYR A 11 -3.66 17.56 2.85
N SER A 12 -2.96 16.77 3.67
CA SER A 12 -3.59 15.74 4.48
C SER A 12 -3.15 15.88 5.93
N LYS A 13 -4.06 15.59 6.84
CA LYS A 13 -3.81 15.66 8.28
C LYS A 13 -4.56 14.56 9.00
N ASP A 14 -3.82 13.63 9.59
CA ASP A 14 -4.33 12.75 10.63
C ASP A 14 -4.73 13.61 11.85
N LEU A 15 -6.03 13.66 12.14
CA LEU A 15 -6.60 14.57 13.14
C LEU A 15 -6.69 13.92 14.52
N VAL A 16 -7.38 12.79 14.61
CA VAL A 16 -7.71 12.08 15.85
C VAL A 16 -7.90 10.58 15.56
N ALA A 17 -7.89 9.76 16.61
CA ALA A 17 -8.19 8.33 16.52
C ALA A 17 -9.37 7.94 17.42
N PHE A 18 -10.09 6.90 17.01
CA PHE A 18 -11.24 6.31 17.69
C PHE A 18 -11.06 4.81 17.84
N ASP A 19 -11.75 4.22 18.82
CA ASP A 19 -11.76 2.77 19.02
C ASP A 19 -12.65 2.07 17.97
N SER A 20 -13.69 2.75 17.47
CA SER A 20 -14.63 2.23 16.48
C SER A 20 -14.96 3.25 15.37
N ILE A 21 -15.49 2.79 14.24
CA ILE A 21 -15.92 3.67 13.14
C ILE A 21 -17.19 4.44 13.53
N GLU A 22 -18.04 3.84 14.35
CA GLU A 22 -19.28 4.42 14.85
C GLU A 22 -19.00 5.65 15.74
N ASP A 23 -17.95 5.58 16.57
CA ASP A 23 -17.47 6.72 17.35
C ASP A 23 -16.98 7.85 16.44
N GLY A 24 -16.21 7.49 15.41
CA GLY A 24 -15.74 8.43 14.38
C GLY A 24 -16.90 9.10 13.64
N LYS A 25 -17.89 8.33 13.17
CA LYS A 25 -19.09 8.84 12.51
C LYS A 25 -19.91 9.77 13.41
N THR A 26 -19.99 9.46 14.70
CA THR A 26 -20.64 10.33 15.70
C THR A 26 -19.88 11.65 15.89
N PHE A 27 -18.55 11.63 15.79
CA PHE A 27 -17.74 12.83 15.84
C PHE A 27 -17.92 13.71 14.59
N VAL A 28 -17.77 13.16 13.38
CA VAL A 28 -17.83 13.96 12.13
C VAL A 28 -19.23 14.50 11.84
N ALA A 29 -20.28 13.84 12.31
CA ALA A 29 -21.66 14.35 12.22
C ALA A 29 -21.88 15.69 12.96
N GLN A 30 -20.95 16.10 13.84
CA GLN A 30 -20.98 17.41 14.50
C GLN A 30 -20.33 18.52 13.66
N ILE A 31 -19.64 18.19 12.56
CA ILE A 31 -18.98 19.15 11.68
C ILE A 31 -20.04 19.82 10.79
N PRO A 32 -20.19 21.16 10.83
CA PRO A 32 -21.10 21.86 9.94
C PRO A 32 -20.79 21.59 8.46
N GLY A 33 -21.81 21.23 7.70
CA GLY A 33 -21.66 20.91 6.29
C GLY A 33 -21.16 19.50 6.01
N TYR A 34 -21.09 18.62 7.02
CA TYR A 34 -20.82 17.19 6.83
C TYR A 34 -21.87 16.51 5.96
N THR A 35 -21.39 15.71 5.02
CA THR A 35 -22.17 14.93 4.06
C THR A 35 -21.55 13.55 3.90
N LEU A 36 -22.43 12.54 3.85
CA LEU A 36 -22.11 11.17 3.44
C LEU A 36 -23.04 10.86 2.27
N GLU A 37 -22.48 10.54 1.10
CA GLU A 37 -23.25 10.18 -0.08
C GLU A 37 -22.63 9.01 -0.84
N THR A 38 -23.33 8.51 -1.85
CA THR A 38 -22.88 7.38 -2.67
C THR A 38 -22.59 7.86 -4.08
N GLU A 39 -21.32 7.79 -4.48
CA GLU A 39 -20.85 8.13 -5.82
C GLU A 39 -20.26 6.88 -6.48
N ASP A 40 -20.73 6.55 -7.69
CA ASP A 40 -20.27 5.38 -8.45
C ASP A 40 -20.24 4.04 -7.67
N GLY A 41 -21.12 3.91 -6.66
CA GLY A 41 -21.22 2.72 -5.80
C GLY A 41 -20.30 2.74 -4.57
N PHE A 42 -19.58 3.82 -4.34
CA PHE A 42 -18.71 4.03 -3.18
C PHE A 42 -19.27 5.10 -2.25
N GLU A 43 -19.11 4.90 -0.94
CA GLU A 43 -19.42 5.93 0.05
C GLU A 43 -18.34 7.00 0.03
N VAL A 44 -18.74 8.26 -0.11
CA VAL A 44 -17.88 9.44 -0.04
C VAL A 44 -18.33 10.28 1.15
N GLU A 45 -17.40 10.58 2.05
CA GLU A 45 -17.62 11.40 3.25
C GLU A 45 -16.81 12.68 3.13
N TYR A 46 -17.44 13.83 3.31
CA TYR A 46 -16.78 15.14 3.25
C TYR A 46 -17.53 16.19 4.05
N PHE A 47 -16.95 17.39 4.18
CA PHE A 47 -17.69 18.57 4.61
C PHE A 47 -17.27 19.83 3.84
N ASN A 48 -18.20 20.76 3.67
CA ASN A 48 -17.92 22.03 3.02
C ASN A 48 -17.38 23.08 4.03
N PRO A 49 -16.15 23.58 3.88
CA PRO A 49 -15.57 24.55 4.82
C PRO A 49 -16.31 25.88 4.91
N THR A 50 -17.10 26.25 3.90
CA THR A 50 -17.88 27.50 3.93
C THR A 50 -19.00 27.48 4.96
N ASN A 51 -19.39 26.27 5.42
CA ASN A 51 -20.37 26.07 6.48
C ASN A 51 -19.75 26.23 7.88
N LEU A 52 -18.41 26.25 7.99
CA LEU A 52 -17.74 26.42 9.27
C LEU A 52 -17.75 27.89 9.72
N PRO A 53 -17.91 28.14 11.03
CA PRO A 53 -17.69 29.46 11.60
C PRO A 53 -16.20 29.83 11.60
N ASP A 54 -15.92 31.10 11.92
CA ASP A 54 -14.54 31.58 12.13
C ASP A 54 -13.79 30.75 13.17
N TYR A 55 -14.51 30.26 14.20
CA TYR A 55 -14.00 29.34 15.20
C TYR A 55 -15.15 28.51 15.81
N MET A 56 -14.89 27.24 16.07
CA MET A 56 -15.75 26.37 16.87
C MET A 56 -14.93 25.29 17.58
N GLU A 57 -15.56 24.64 18.55
CA GLU A 57 -15.01 23.52 19.28
C GLU A 57 -15.97 22.34 19.16
N ILE A 58 -15.43 21.16 18.85
CA ILE A 58 -16.15 19.90 19.02
C ILE A 58 -15.69 19.30 20.34
N ILE A 59 -16.62 19.11 21.26
CA ILE A 59 -16.35 18.48 22.57
C ILE A 59 -16.73 17.01 22.45
N TYR A 60 -15.75 16.12 22.52
CA TYR A 60 -15.97 14.67 22.39
C TYR A 60 -15.21 13.92 23.49
N ASN A 61 -15.93 13.13 24.30
CA ASN A 61 -15.38 12.44 25.48
C ASN A 61 -14.53 13.34 26.40
N GLY A 62 -14.94 14.60 26.56
CA GLY A 62 -14.22 15.59 27.38
C GLY A 62 -12.98 16.22 26.73
N ASN A 63 -12.60 15.78 25.53
CA ASN A 63 -11.55 16.41 24.72
C ASN A 63 -12.15 17.55 23.90
N ILE A 64 -11.36 18.60 23.68
CA ILE A 64 -11.73 19.77 22.89
C ILE A 64 -10.97 19.71 21.56
N VAL A 65 -11.69 19.60 20.46
CA VAL A 65 -11.10 19.64 19.11
C VAL A 65 -11.43 21.00 18.46
N PRO A 66 -10.43 21.87 18.27
CA PRO A 66 -10.66 23.18 17.67
C PRO A 66 -10.79 23.07 16.15
N PHE A 67 -11.80 23.76 15.61
CA PHE A 67 -12.02 23.94 14.19
C PHE A 67 -12.14 25.43 13.85
N SER A 68 -11.71 25.79 12.66
CA SER A 68 -11.86 27.12 12.10
C SER A 68 -12.00 26.99 10.59
N LYS A 69 -12.88 27.77 9.98
CA LYS A 69 -12.96 27.83 8.50
C LYS A 69 -11.62 28.21 7.85
N PHE A 70 -10.73 28.90 8.58
CA PHE A 70 -9.41 29.31 8.10
C PHE A 70 -8.40 28.16 8.04
N MET A 71 -8.78 26.95 8.48
CA MET A 71 -7.95 25.74 8.34
C MET A 71 -7.97 25.16 6.92
N PHE A 72 -8.90 25.58 6.07
CA PHE A 72 -9.20 24.94 4.79
C PHE A 72 -9.30 25.96 3.66
N ASP A 73 -9.15 25.49 2.42
CA ASP A 73 -9.55 26.24 1.23
C ASP A 73 -11.09 26.27 1.17
N SER A 74 -11.66 27.44 0.90
CA SER A 74 -13.12 27.63 0.83
C SER A 74 -13.75 27.19 -0.50
N LYS A 75 -12.93 26.86 -1.52
CA LYS A 75 -13.41 26.54 -2.88
C LYS A 75 -13.72 25.07 -3.09
N GLU A 76 -13.22 24.21 -2.21
CA GLU A 76 -13.32 22.76 -2.32
C GLU A 76 -13.77 22.17 -0.99
N ASP A 77 -14.40 21.01 -1.06
CA ASP A 77 -14.77 20.26 0.12
C ASP A 77 -13.53 19.63 0.77
N VAL A 78 -13.68 19.21 2.02
CA VAL A 78 -12.66 18.49 2.78
C VAL A 78 -13.12 17.04 2.91
N ASP A 79 -12.36 16.13 2.32
CA ASP A 79 -12.64 14.70 2.38
C ASP A 79 -12.31 14.15 3.77
N ILE A 80 -13.18 13.25 4.23
CA ILE A 80 -13.03 12.47 5.45
C ILE A 80 -12.55 11.09 5.07
N ILE A 81 -11.31 10.76 5.46
CA ILE A 81 -10.69 9.49 5.17
C ILE A 81 -10.55 8.71 6.49
N TRP A 82 -11.08 7.49 6.51
CA TRP A 82 -10.95 6.57 7.63
C TRP A 82 -9.79 5.61 7.40
N LYS A 83 -8.74 5.72 8.22
CA LYS A 83 -7.58 4.82 8.18
C LYS A 83 -7.63 3.83 9.33
N GLU A 84 -7.72 2.54 9.05
CA GLU A 84 -7.56 1.53 10.09
C GLU A 84 -6.09 1.44 10.53
N ILE A 85 -5.86 1.45 11.85
CA ILE A 85 -4.53 1.27 12.44
C ILE A 85 -4.59 0.24 13.58
N SER A 86 -3.63 -0.68 13.54
CA SER A 86 -3.47 -1.72 14.56
C SER A 86 -2.90 -1.14 15.86
N ASN A 87 -3.54 -1.45 17.00
CA ASN A 87 -3.09 -1.03 18.32
C ASN A 87 -2.18 -2.10 18.96
N LEU A 88 -0.86 -1.91 18.87
CA LEU A 88 0.11 -2.86 19.44
C LEU A 88 0.25 -2.79 20.97
N SER A 89 -0.44 -1.86 21.63
CA SER A 89 -0.53 -1.86 23.10
C SER A 89 -1.51 -2.93 23.60
N GLU A 90 -2.40 -3.41 22.74
CA GLU A 90 -3.30 -4.51 23.03
C GLU A 90 -2.61 -5.84 22.69
N PRO A 91 -2.47 -6.76 23.67
CA PRO A 91 -1.78 -8.03 23.45
C PRO A 91 -2.66 -8.96 22.62
N ASN A 92 -2.42 -8.98 21.32
CA ASN A 92 -3.10 -9.84 20.36
C ASN A 92 -2.04 -10.59 19.54
N GLU A 93 -1.94 -11.92 19.66
CA GLU A 93 -0.99 -12.75 18.91
C GLU A 93 -1.43 -12.92 17.44
N LYS A 94 -1.62 -11.81 16.73
CA LYS A 94 -2.12 -11.76 15.36
C LYS A 94 -1.21 -10.90 14.49
N VAL A 95 -1.18 -11.22 13.20
CA VAL A 95 -0.61 -10.34 12.18
C VAL A 95 -1.48 -9.08 12.11
N ILE A 96 -0.85 -7.92 12.01
CA ILE A 96 -1.57 -6.65 11.88
C ILE A 96 -2.28 -6.56 10.53
N GLU A 97 -3.46 -5.97 10.50
CA GLU A 97 -4.15 -5.68 9.25
C GLU A 97 -3.37 -4.69 8.39
N GLY A 98 -3.74 -4.60 7.12
CA GLY A 98 -3.09 -3.74 6.13
C GLY A 98 -2.09 -4.50 5.25
N TYR A 99 -1.06 -3.78 4.80
CA TYR A 99 -0.15 -4.28 3.79
C TYR A 99 1.28 -3.79 4.00
N SER A 100 2.22 -4.50 3.39
CA SER A 100 3.64 -4.16 3.36
C SER A 100 4.11 -3.97 1.92
N LYS A 101 4.95 -2.95 1.71
CA LYS A 101 5.66 -2.78 0.43
C LYS A 101 6.83 -3.75 0.39
N ILE A 102 6.80 -4.68 -0.56
CA ILE A 102 7.88 -5.62 -0.88
C ILE A 102 8.43 -5.21 -2.25
N ASP A 103 9.58 -4.53 -2.24
CA ASP A 103 10.18 -3.93 -3.43
C ASP A 103 9.21 -2.98 -4.16
N ALA A 104 8.79 -3.25 -5.40
CA ALA A 104 7.81 -2.40 -6.11
C ALA A 104 6.33 -2.71 -5.78
N TYR A 105 6.05 -3.81 -5.06
CA TYR A 105 4.69 -4.33 -4.91
C TYR A 105 4.16 -4.18 -3.49
N VAL A 106 2.83 -4.12 -3.36
CA VAL A 106 2.13 -4.06 -2.08
C VAL A 106 1.48 -5.42 -1.81
N VAL A 107 1.81 -6.01 -0.67
CA VAL A 107 1.37 -7.36 -0.29
C VAL A 107 0.60 -7.28 1.02
N ASN A 108 -0.55 -7.95 1.09
CA ASN A 108 -1.33 -8.02 2.34
C ASN A 108 -0.46 -8.61 3.46
N ASN A 109 -0.49 -8.01 4.66
CA ASN A 109 0.36 -8.43 5.77
C ASN A 109 0.20 -9.91 6.13
N HIS A 110 -1.00 -10.48 5.97
CA HIS A 110 -1.27 -11.92 6.20
C HIS A 110 -0.54 -12.83 5.20
N GLU A 111 -0.14 -12.31 4.05
CA GLU A 111 0.48 -13.06 2.94
C GLU A 111 1.98 -12.77 2.81
N VAL A 112 2.48 -11.68 3.40
CA VAL A 112 3.89 -11.23 3.26
C VAL A 112 4.89 -12.35 3.46
N LYS A 113 4.71 -13.18 4.50
CA LYS A 113 5.64 -14.27 4.78
C LYS A 113 5.66 -15.28 3.62
N ALA A 114 4.50 -15.78 3.22
CA ALA A 114 4.38 -16.77 2.15
C ALA A 114 4.87 -16.19 0.81
N TYR A 115 4.51 -14.94 0.51
CA TYR A 115 4.95 -14.22 -0.68
C TYR A 115 6.48 -14.14 -0.75
N VAL A 116 7.14 -13.65 0.30
CA VAL A 116 8.60 -13.48 0.33
C VAL A 116 9.30 -14.84 0.28
N GLU A 117 8.83 -15.83 1.04
CA GLU A 117 9.44 -17.18 1.04
C GLU A 117 9.35 -17.86 -0.32
N THR A 118 8.20 -17.77 -1.00
CA THR A 118 8.01 -18.31 -2.35
C THR A 118 8.83 -17.54 -3.38
N ARG A 119 8.79 -16.20 -3.35
CA ARG A 119 9.59 -15.33 -4.23
C ARG A 119 11.08 -15.66 -4.17
N GLU A 120 11.65 -15.75 -2.97
CA GLU A 120 13.08 -16.05 -2.79
C GLU A 120 13.42 -17.51 -3.10
N THR A 121 12.47 -18.43 -2.94
CA THR A 121 12.64 -19.83 -3.36
C THR A 121 12.66 -19.95 -4.87
N ASN A 122 11.73 -19.29 -5.57
CA ASN A 122 11.67 -19.27 -7.03
C ASN A 122 12.91 -18.59 -7.63
N TYR A 123 13.35 -17.46 -7.07
CA TYR A 123 14.58 -16.80 -7.50
C TYR A 123 15.80 -17.73 -7.42
N ARG A 124 15.97 -18.45 -6.30
CA ARG A 124 17.08 -19.41 -6.13
C ARG A 124 17.01 -20.55 -7.14
N LYS A 125 15.81 -21.12 -7.37
CA LYS A 125 15.61 -22.17 -8.40
C LYS A 125 15.98 -21.67 -9.80
N ALA A 126 15.48 -20.51 -10.20
CA ALA A 126 15.76 -19.92 -11.51
C ALA A 126 17.26 -19.67 -11.70
N LYS A 127 17.90 -19.09 -10.68
CA LYS A 127 19.34 -18.84 -10.66
C LYS A 127 20.15 -20.12 -10.79
N ASP A 128 19.89 -21.12 -9.95
CA ASP A 128 20.63 -22.39 -9.94
C ASP A 128 20.48 -23.11 -11.30
N PHE A 129 19.29 -23.07 -11.90
CA PHE A 129 19.04 -23.64 -13.21
C PHE A 129 19.81 -22.91 -14.33
N LEU A 130 19.76 -21.57 -14.38
CA LEU A 130 20.56 -20.77 -15.32
C LEU A 130 22.06 -21.07 -15.20
N GLU A 131 22.58 -21.11 -13.97
CA GLU A 131 24.00 -21.38 -13.72
C GLU A 131 24.41 -22.80 -14.15
N SER A 132 23.51 -23.78 -14.01
CA SER A 132 23.70 -25.15 -14.48
C SER A 132 23.82 -25.25 -16.02
N LEU A 133 23.17 -24.32 -16.74
CA LEU A 133 23.23 -24.19 -18.20
C LEU A 133 24.45 -23.37 -18.68
N GLY A 134 25.30 -22.90 -17.76
CA GLY A 134 26.51 -22.14 -18.08
C GLY A 134 26.31 -20.64 -18.23
N TYR A 135 25.20 -20.10 -17.71
CA TYR A 135 24.98 -18.65 -17.62
C TYR A 135 25.52 -18.09 -16.29
N GLU A 136 25.72 -16.77 -16.26
CA GLU A 136 25.84 -15.94 -15.06
C GLU A 136 24.52 -15.21 -14.85
N THR A 137 24.12 -15.05 -13.59
CA THR A 137 22.84 -14.43 -13.21
C THR A 137 23.10 -13.22 -12.32
N ASP A 138 22.36 -12.14 -12.55
CA ASP A 138 22.34 -10.94 -11.72
C ASP A 138 20.92 -10.62 -11.26
N ARG A 139 20.79 -10.04 -10.06
CA ARG A 139 19.53 -9.53 -9.52
C ARG A 139 19.64 -8.01 -9.46
N SER A 140 18.93 -7.36 -10.37
CA SER A 140 19.08 -5.94 -10.66
C SER A 140 17.82 -5.16 -10.29
N PHE A 141 17.91 -3.82 -10.31
CA PHE A 141 16.79 -2.87 -10.20
C PHE A 141 16.04 -2.80 -8.86
N PHE A 142 16.66 -3.22 -7.76
CA PHE A 142 16.08 -3.05 -6.42
C PHE A 142 15.73 -1.58 -6.13
N GLY A 143 14.47 -1.33 -5.75
CA GLY A 143 13.96 0.00 -5.46
C GLY A 143 13.63 0.85 -6.70
N SER A 144 13.63 0.26 -7.90
CA SER A 144 13.09 0.90 -9.09
C SER A 144 11.55 0.95 -9.06
N GLU A 145 10.95 1.67 -10.02
CA GLU A 145 9.49 1.74 -10.18
C GLU A 145 8.89 0.38 -10.55
N ASP A 146 9.55 -0.35 -11.45
CA ASP A 146 9.10 -1.66 -11.95
C ASP A 146 9.56 -2.84 -11.08
N GLY A 147 10.44 -2.59 -10.12
CA GLY A 147 10.95 -3.59 -9.18
C GLY A 147 12.12 -4.41 -9.72
N GLU A 148 12.59 -5.34 -8.87
CA GLU A 148 13.73 -6.19 -9.14
C GLU A 148 13.51 -7.11 -10.34
N ALA A 149 14.58 -7.39 -11.08
CA ALA A 149 14.57 -8.35 -12.17
C ALA A 149 15.75 -9.33 -12.13
N ILE A 150 15.54 -10.50 -12.72
CA ILE A 150 16.58 -11.48 -13.02
C ILE A 150 17.15 -11.13 -14.39
N LEU A 151 18.45 -10.83 -14.43
CA LEU A 151 19.23 -10.73 -15.65
C LEU A 151 20.14 -11.93 -15.77
N TYR A 152 20.41 -12.36 -17.00
CA TYR A 152 21.35 -13.46 -17.25
C TYR A 152 22.22 -13.20 -18.48
N ARG A 153 23.40 -13.81 -18.52
CA ARG A 153 24.28 -13.79 -19.69
C ARG A 153 25.10 -15.04 -19.79
N LYS A 154 25.51 -15.42 -21.00
CA LYS A 154 26.39 -16.57 -21.17
C LYS A 154 27.76 -16.26 -20.58
N LYS A 155 28.39 -17.21 -19.88
CA LYS A 155 29.75 -17.02 -19.34
C LYS A 155 30.72 -16.60 -20.44
N GLY A 156 31.41 -15.47 -20.22
CA GLY A 156 32.32 -14.85 -21.19
C GLY A 156 31.66 -13.94 -22.23
N SER A 157 30.34 -13.76 -22.19
CA SER A 157 29.63 -12.72 -22.94
C SER A 157 29.58 -11.41 -22.14
N GLU A 158 29.52 -10.29 -22.83
CA GLU A 158 29.29 -8.97 -22.21
C GLU A 158 27.79 -8.62 -22.15
N ASP A 159 26.98 -9.18 -23.04
CA ASP A 159 25.57 -8.85 -23.19
C ASP A 159 24.70 -9.53 -22.13
N TRP A 160 23.98 -8.71 -21.34
CA TRP A 160 22.97 -9.16 -20.40
C TRP A 160 21.60 -9.21 -21.06
N HIS A 161 20.85 -10.26 -20.76
CA HIS A 161 19.49 -10.47 -21.19
C HIS A 161 18.55 -10.40 -19.98
N PHE A 162 17.40 -9.77 -20.17
CA PHE A 162 16.33 -9.79 -19.20
C PHE A 162 15.63 -11.15 -19.25
N LEU A 163 15.40 -11.75 -18.08
CA LEU A 163 14.53 -12.91 -17.94
C LEU A 163 13.14 -12.47 -17.53
N CYS A 164 12.99 -11.95 -16.31
CA CYS A 164 11.71 -11.53 -15.75
C CYS A 164 11.89 -10.63 -14.54
N HIS A 165 10.82 -9.93 -14.16
CA HIS A 165 10.72 -9.28 -12.86
C HIS A 165 10.44 -10.30 -11.75
N LEU A 166 10.86 -9.99 -10.52
CA LEU A 166 10.48 -10.76 -9.33
C LEU A 166 9.14 -10.24 -8.78
N ASP A 167 8.15 -10.18 -9.66
CA ASP A 167 6.82 -9.62 -9.44
C ASP A 167 5.83 -10.68 -8.89
N PRO A 168 4.56 -10.33 -8.60
CA PRO A 168 3.57 -11.31 -8.18
C PRO A 168 3.34 -12.46 -9.17
N MET A 169 3.46 -12.23 -10.48
CA MET A 169 3.32 -13.31 -11.48
C MET A 169 4.47 -14.32 -11.35
N PHE A 170 5.70 -13.86 -11.10
CA PHE A 170 6.84 -14.75 -10.84
C PHE A 170 6.66 -15.61 -9.58
N VAL A 171 5.98 -15.09 -8.55
CA VAL A 171 5.66 -15.84 -7.32
C VAL A 171 4.67 -16.98 -7.61
N GLU A 172 3.77 -16.81 -8.59
CA GLU A 172 2.75 -17.79 -8.96
C GLU A 172 3.27 -18.91 -9.88
N ILE A 173 4.52 -18.84 -10.37
CA ILE A 173 5.10 -19.87 -11.25
C ILE A 173 5.33 -21.18 -10.48
N GLU A 174 4.62 -22.23 -10.90
CA GLU A 174 4.76 -23.58 -10.32
C GLU A 174 6.04 -24.30 -10.81
N ASP A 175 6.29 -24.29 -12.13
CA ASP A 175 7.48 -24.89 -12.76
C ASP A 175 8.47 -23.82 -13.21
N VAL A 176 9.29 -23.36 -12.25
CA VAL A 176 10.30 -22.31 -12.47
C VAL A 176 11.36 -22.74 -13.49
N GLU A 177 11.80 -24.00 -13.47
CA GLU A 177 12.82 -24.47 -14.43
C GLU A 177 12.25 -24.56 -15.85
N GLY A 178 11.01 -25.04 -15.99
CA GLY A 178 10.27 -25.05 -17.24
C GLY A 178 10.11 -23.65 -17.82
N TYR A 179 9.68 -22.69 -17.00
CA TYR A 179 9.58 -21.28 -17.37
C TYR A 179 10.93 -20.72 -17.87
N VAL A 180 12.00 -20.86 -17.07
CA VAL A 180 13.33 -20.36 -17.46
C VAL A 180 13.80 -20.99 -18.78
N LYS A 181 13.54 -22.29 -18.98
CA LYS A 181 13.92 -23.00 -20.20
C LYS A 181 13.19 -22.47 -21.43
N GLU A 182 11.91 -22.11 -21.30
CA GLU A 182 11.11 -21.52 -22.36
C GLU A 182 11.68 -20.14 -22.73
N GLU A 183 11.79 -19.23 -21.75
CA GLU A 183 12.27 -17.86 -21.97
C GLU A 183 13.70 -17.81 -22.56
N VAL A 184 14.62 -18.64 -22.05
CA VAL A 184 16.00 -18.70 -22.57
C VAL A 184 16.04 -19.39 -23.95
N GLY A 185 15.16 -20.34 -24.20
CA GLY A 185 15.07 -21.08 -25.46
C GLY A 185 14.52 -20.26 -26.62
N GLU A 186 13.65 -19.28 -26.34
CA GLU A 186 13.14 -18.34 -27.35
C GLU A 186 14.18 -17.29 -27.79
N ILE A 187 15.25 -17.07 -27.01
CA ILE A 187 16.28 -16.05 -27.26
C ILE A 187 17.49 -16.59 -28.07
N GLN A 188 17.58 -17.90 -28.33
CA GLN A 188 18.65 -18.52 -29.15
C GLN A 188 18.39 -18.47 -30.66
#